data_AF-A0A1X0Q599-F1
#
_entry.id   AF-A0A1X0Q599-F1
#
_cell.length_a   1.000
_cell.length_b   1.000
_cell.length_c   1.000
_cell.angle_alpha   90.00
_cell.angle_beta   90.00
_cell.angle_gamma   90.00
#
_symmetry.space_group_name_H-M   'P 1'
#
loop_
_entity.id
_entity.type
_entity.pdbx_description
1 polymer ?
#
loop_
_entity_poly.entity_id
_entity_poly.type
_entity_poly.pdbx_seq_one_letter_code
_entity_poly.pdbx_strand_id
1 'polypeptide(L)' 'RGETRICKIYDSPSLPESEAMFSIAEKGICDADE' A
#
# COMPACT_ATOMS: atom_id res chain seq x y z
N ARG A 1 -8.60 -1.64 -12.35
CA ARG A 1 -7.59 -0.59 -12.06
C ARG A 1 -8.06 0.47 -11.05
N GLY A 2 -9.18 0.29 -10.33
CA GLY A 2 -9.67 1.26 -9.32
C GLY A 2 -9.45 0.84 -7.86
N GLU A 3 -9.00 -0.39 -7.63
CA GLU A 3 -8.89 -0.99 -6.29
C GLU A 3 -7.47 -0.93 -5.73
N THR A 4 -6.47 -0.75 -6.60
CA THR A 4 -5.07 -0.58 -6.21
C THR A 4 -4.82 0.81 -5.64
N ARG A 5 -4.13 0.87 -4.51
CA ARG A 5 -3.78 2.06 -3.74
C ARG A 5 -2.28 2.09 -3.47
N ILE A 6 -1.76 3.28 -3.18
CA ILE A 6 -0.36 3.49 -2.80
C ILE A 6 -0.36 4.04 -1.36
N CYS A 7 0.33 3.36 -0.46
CA CYS A 7 0.62 3.82 0.90
C CYS A 7 2.02 4.45 0.93
N LYS A 8 2.18 5.59 1.60
CA LYS A 8 3.48 6.24 1.80
C LYS A 8 3.86 6.18 3.27
N ILE A 9 5.10 5.79 3.55
CA ILE A 9 5.74 6.00 4.85
C ILE A 9 6.21 7.44 4.84
N TYR A 10 5.82 8.22 5.85
CA TYR A 10 6.18 9.63 5.99
C TYR A 10 6.59 9.93 7.44
N ASP A 11 7.77 10.52 7.61
CA ASP A 11 8.34 10.96 8.88
C ASP A 11 8.41 9.85 9.94
N SER A 12 8.79 8.64 9.51
CA SER A 12 8.95 7.50 10.41
C SER A 12 10.28 7.60 11.17
N PRO A 13 10.29 7.43 12.50
CA PRO A 13 11.52 7.49 13.30
C PRO A 13 12.40 6.24 13.14
N SER A 14 11.94 5.22 12.40
CA SER A 14 12.61 3.91 12.35
C SER A 14 12.55 3.21 11.00
N LEU A 15 11.85 3.77 10.02
CA LEU A 15 11.73 3.21 8.67
C LEU A 15 12.09 4.29 7.64
N PRO A 16 12.70 3.91 6.51
CA PRO A 16 12.98 4.86 5.43
C PRO A 16 11.68 5.38 4.79
N GLU A 17 11.78 6.57 4.21
CA GLU A 17 10.74 7.13 3.33
C GLU A 17 10.56 6.21 2.11
N SER A 18 9.38 5.62 1.97
CA SER A 18 9.08 4.69 0.88
C SER A 18 7.58 4.60 0.58
N GLU A 19 7.22 3.93 -0.52
CA GLU A 19 5.84 3.64 -0.87
C GLU A 19 5.59 2.16 -1.18
N ALA A 20 4.36 1.70 -0.94
CA ALA A 20 3.93 0.32 -1.18
C ALA A 20 2.56 0.28 -1.84
N MET A 21 2.39 -0.62 -2.81
CA MET A 21 1.12 -0.85 -3.49
C MET A 21 0.32 -1.96 -2.81
N PHE A 22 -1.00 -1.76 -2.70
CA PHE A 22 -1.93 -2.77 -2.18
C PHE A 22 -3.29 -2.65 -2.88
N SER A 23 -4.10 -3.70 -2.80
CA SER A 23 -5.48 -3.70 -3.33
C SER A 23 -6.51 -3.89 -2.22
N ILE A 24 -7.69 -3.28 -2.37
CA ILE A 24 -8.83 -3.48 -1.48
C ILE A 24 -9.84 -4.42 -2.17
N ALA A 25 -10.04 -5.61 -1.62
CA ALA A 25 -11.00 -6.61 -2.11
C ALA A 25 -12.07 -6.92 -1.04
N GLU A 26 -13.09 -7.70 -1.41
CA GLU A 26 -14.17 -8.09 -0.47
C GLU A 26 -13.66 -8.78 0.80
N LYS A 27 -12.54 -9.51 0.71
CA LYS A 27 -11.87 -10.18 1.84
C LYS A 27 -10.96 -9.25 2.68
N GLY A 28 -10.85 -7.97 2.31
CA GLY A 28 -9.97 -6.99 2.95
C GLY A 28 -8.76 -6.59 2.10
N ILE A 29 -7.67 -6.20 2.76
CA ILE A 29 -6.44 -5.76 2.11
C ILE A 29 -5.68 -6.96 1.54
N CYS A 30 -5.30 -6.85 0.28
CA CYS A 30 -4.56 -7.86 -0.47
C CYS A 30 -3.34 -7.25 -1.13
N ASP A 31 -2.40 -8.09 -1.55
CA ASP A 31 -1.34 -7.67 -2.45
C ASP A 31 -1.93 -7.09 -3.74
N ALA A 32 -1.26 -6.08 -4.28
CA ALA A 32 -1.62 -5.57 -5.60
C ALA A 32 -1.21 -6.61 -6.65
N ASP A 33 -2.10 -6.94 -7.58
CA ASP A 33 -1.73 -7.67 -8.79
C ASP A 33 -0.71 -6.82 -9.58
N GLU A 34 0.31 -7.48 -10.14
CA GLU A 34 1.44 -6.87 -10.86
C GLU A 34 1.00 -6.14 -12.14
#